data_AF-A0AAN3VU72-F1
#
_entry.id   AF-A0AAN3VU72-F1
#
_cell.length_a   1.000
_cell.length_b   1.000
_cell.length_c   1.000
_cell.angle_alpha   90.00
_cell.angle_beta   90.00
_cell.angle_gamma   90.00
#
_symmetry.space_group_name_H-M   'P 1'
#
loop_
_entity.id
_entity.type
_entity.pdbx_description
1 polymer ?
#
loop_
_entity_poly.entity_id
_entity_poly.type
_entity_poly.pdbx_seq_one_letter_code
_entity_poly.pdbx_strand_id
1 'polypeptide(L)'
;MELKELTQNFINIFGQLEEFGLEKITNSNCEKFLNLISGDLETDYLQKIWQFYMADREDKKQDFTPESLCQLVSELTKSKDEEWVYDMCSGSGALTIQKWVSNKNLKFVCEELDEKIIPFLIFNLKIRNIEGYVINGNVLTGEHKAVYKLVKGEKFSNIEPCMFFEYPGFDTGISNPPFNLKGEYKKEVELKNMNYVFVLKMLEKVNGKVAFILPNSVTCSEDEKSARKYLLENKKIRAVIAMPGKMFEKTQIPTTMLYFENADTISFIDCRIQNFIVEKREQKGELHTKNRVYIKELNTFSKENIEEILTAIFEKKKIIGFSKTVTAKEIVDDEWKTGIHVGCIEEEKKTRSYEDILNDLRRVMEQKNQNKLTINEVWAKELGFVEVFENANKGDEETEGLNDTIKNTLKLDINLPKQDYIRLTKSKELKWENKDKKELSSTITLALQTWKTMLHFLNKEENRYLVELRDKLLPDLMNGEIDVSGINIQRKIGDKM
;
A
#
# COMPACT_ATOMS: atom_id res chain seq x y z
N MET A 1 -22.22 -7.55 -15.21
CA MET A 1 -21.61 -8.23 -16.37
C MET A 1 -20.20 -8.67 -16.00
N GLU A 2 -19.85 -9.94 -16.19
CA GLU A 2 -18.46 -10.39 -15.92
C GLU A 2 -17.49 -9.77 -16.95
N LEU A 3 -16.23 -9.53 -16.57
CA LEU A 3 -15.23 -8.87 -17.43
C LEU A 3 -15.03 -9.59 -18.77
N LYS A 4 -15.02 -10.93 -18.76
CA LYS A 4 -14.86 -11.73 -19.96
C LYS A 4 -16.03 -11.56 -20.93
N GLU A 5 -17.25 -11.52 -20.40
CA GLU A 5 -18.46 -11.28 -21.16
C GLU A 5 -18.46 -9.86 -21.75
N LEU A 6 -18.13 -8.86 -20.94
CA LEU A 6 -17.97 -7.47 -21.37
C LEU A 6 -16.98 -7.35 -22.53
N THR A 7 -15.83 -8.03 -22.42
CA THR A 7 -14.77 -8.01 -23.43
C THR A 7 -15.22 -8.69 -24.73
N GLN A 8 -15.86 -9.85 -24.64
CA GLN A 8 -16.37 -10.54 -25.84
C GLN A 8 -17.43 -9.70 -26.57
N ASN A 9 -18.31 -9.05 -25.80
CA ASN A 9 -19.32 -8.16 -26.38
C ASN A 9 -18.70 -6.90 -26.99
N PHE A 10 -17.66 -6.33 -26.36
CA PHE A 10 -16.87 -5.26 -26.96
C PHE A 10 -16.28 -5.70 -28.30
N ILE A 11 -15.65 -6.88 -28.35
CA ILE A 11 -15.04 -7.41 -29.58
C ILE A 11 -16.09 -7.57 -30.69
N ASN A 12 -17.30 -8.02 -30.35
CA ASN A 12 -18.39 -8.16 -31.32
C ASN A 12 -18.85 -6.82 -31.91
N ILE A 13 -18.68 -5.71 -31.19
CA ILE A 13 -19.08 -4.37 -31.64
C ILE A 13 -17.95 -3.69 -32.42
N PHE A 14 -16.71 -3.78 -31.90
CA PHE A 14 -15.60 -2.95 -32.35
C PHE A 14 -14.50 -3.71 -33.12
N GLY A 15 -14.48 -5.04 -33.07
CA GLY A 15 -13.38 -5.86 -33.58
C GLY A 15 -12.36 -6.21 -32.49
N GLN A 16 -11.20 -6.72 -32.88
CA GLN A 16 -10.14 -7.07 -31.93
C GLN A 16 -9.67 -5.84 -31.15
N LEU A 17 -9.24 -6.05 -29.89
CA LEU A 17 -8.83 -4.96 -29.00
C LEU A 17 -7.63 -4.18 -29.56
N GLU A 18 -6.68 -4.89 -30.16
CA GLU A 18 -5.47 -4.32 -30.75
C GLU A 18 -5.73 -3.49 -32.01
N GLU A 19 -6.90 -3.68 -32.63
CA GLU A 19 -7.36 -2.97 -33.83
C GLU A 19 -8.34 -1.83 -33.51
N PHE A 20 -8.58 -1.53 -32.22
CA PHE A 20 -9.52 -0.47 -31.86
C PHE A 20 -8.93 0.92 -32.13
N GLY A 21 -9.30 1.48 -33.28
CA GLY A 21 -8.91 2.82 -33.72
C GLY A 21 -10.09 3.80 -33.83
N LEU A 22 -9.76 5.04 -34.22
CA LEU A 22 -10.72 6.15 -34.38
C LEU A 22 -11.85 5.82 -35.39
N GLU A 23 -11.55 5.04 -36.42
CA GLU A 23 -12.50 4.62 -37.45
C GLU A 23 -13.64 3.74 -36.89
N LYS A 24 -13.44 3.11 -35.73
CA LYS A 24 -14.48 2.32 -35.06
C LYS A 24 -15.43 3.17 -34.21
N ILE A 25 -15.09 4.43 -33.95
CA ILE A 25 -15.80 5.36 -33.07
C ILE A 25 -16.96 6.05 -33.81
N THR A 26 -17.91 5.24 -34.27
CA THR A 26 -19.12 5.70 -34.98
C THR A 26 -20.31 5.86 -34.03
N ASN A 27 -21.29 6.70 -34.40
CA ASN A 27 -22.54 6.82 -33.61
C ASN A 27 -23.28 5.47 -33.51
N SER A 28 -23.26 4.65 -34.57
CA SER A 28 -23.86 3.31 -34.55
C SER A 28 -23.22 2.40 -33.49
N ASN A 29 -21.89 2.41 -33.39
CA ASN A 29 -21.19 1.62 -32.39
C ASN A 29 -21.36 2.20 -30.97
N CYS A 30 -21.45 3.52 -30.83
CA CYS A 30 -21.82 4.16 -29.56
C CYS A 30 -23.18 3.67 -29.06
N GLU A 31 -24.20 3.58 -29.94
CA GLU A 31 -25.52 3.04 -29.57
C GLU A 31 -25.47 1.57 -29.14
N LYS A 32 -24.76 0.73 -29.91
CA LYS A 32 -24.62 -0.69 -29.57
C LYS A 32 -23.95 -0.86 -28.20
N PHE A 33 -22.90 -0.10 -27.93
CA PHE A 33 -22.22 -0.16 -26.64
C PHE A 33 -23.05 0.44 -25.51
N LEU A 34 -23.79 1.52 -25.75
CA LEU A 34 -24.70 2.11 -24.77
C LEU A 34 -25.79 1.11 -24.35
N ASN A 35 -26.34 0.35 -25.32
CA ASN A 35 -27.29 -0.72 -25.05
C ASN A 35 -26.65 -1.86 -24.26
N LEU A 36 -25.41 -2.25 -24.59
CA LEU A 36 -24.65 -3.27 -23.86
C LEU A 36 -24.51 -2.92 -22.38
N ILE A 37 -24.18 -1.66 -22.07
CA ILE A 37 -24.00 -1.17 -20.70
C ILE A 37 -25.31 -0.70 -20.05
N SER A 38 -26.46 -1.00 -20.66
CA SER A 38 -27.79 -0.63 -20.14
C SER A 38 -27.96 0.88 -19.87
N GLY A 39 -27.27 1.72 -20.64
CA GLY A 39 -27.31 3.18 -20.48
C GLY A 39 -26.44 3.75 -19.36
N ASP A 40 -25.68 2.93 -18.62
CA ASP A 40 -24.78 3.41 -17.57
C ASP A 40 -23.57 4.14 -18.17
N LEU A 41 -23.56 5.47 -18.03
CA LEU A 41 -22.48 6.35 -18.46
C LEU A 41 -21.58 6.80 -17.29
N GLU A 42 -21.88 6.44 -16.06
CA GLU A 42 -21.11 6.88 -14.89
C GLU A 42 -19.92 5.95 -14.63
N THR A 43 -20.06 4.66 -14.99
CA THR A 43 -18.98 3.68 -14.91
C THR A 43 -18.05 3.73 -16.14
N ASP A 44 -16.73 3.70 -15.91
CA ASP A 44 -15.75 3.46 -16.99
C ASP A 44 -15.62 1.95 -17.26
N TYR A 45 -16.47 1.42 -18.14
CA TYR A 45 -16.41 0.01 -18.54
C TYR A 45 -15.16 -0.31 -19.38
N LEU A 46 -14.62 0.66 -20.13
CA LEU A 46 -13.46 0.45 -20.98
C LEU A 46 -12.16 0.34 -20.19
N GLN A 47 -12.07 1.06 -19.07
CA GLN A 47 -10.97 0.90 -18.11
C GLN A 47 -10.78 -0.57 -17.74
N LYS A 48 -11.86 -1.31 -17.44
CA LYS A 48 -11.77 -2.72 -17.02
C LYS A 48 -11.18 -3.61 -18.12
N ILE A 49 -11.61 -3.38 -19.37
CA ILE A 49 -11.12 -4.13 -20.54
C ILE A 49 -9.64 -3.81 -20.76
N TRP A 50 -9.30 -2.52 -20.84
CA TRP A 50 -7.93 -2.09 -21.10
C TRP A 50 -6.97 -2.52 -20.00
N GLN A 51 -7.33 -2.25 -18.73
CA GLN A 51 -6.52 -2.60 -17.56
C GLN A 51 -6.14 -4.07 -17.58
N PHE A 52 -7.07 -4.93 -17.96
CA PHE A 52 -6.86 -6.37 -17.95
C PHE A 52 -6.04 -6.87 -19.15
N TYR A 53 -6.41 -6.47 -20.37
CA TYR A 53 -5.91 -7.06 -21.61
C TYR A 53 -4.80 -6.27 -22.31
N MET A 54 -4.73 -4.95 -22.11
CA MET A 54 -3.88 -4.07 -22.94
C MET A 54 -2.86 -3.23 -22.16
N ALA A 55 -3.05 -3.06 -20.85
CA ALA A 55 -2.16 -2.24 -20.04
C ALA A 55 -0.72 -2.79 -20.04
N ASP A 56 0.23 -1.93 -20.43
CA ASP A 56 1.66 -2.23 -20.38
C ASP A 56 2.16 -2.06 -18.94
N ARG A 57 2.42 -3.20 -18.29
CA ARG A 57 2.74 -3.26 -16.86
C ARG A 57 4.22 -3.42 -16.56
N GLU A 58 5.00 -3.89 -17.52
CA GLU A 58 6.43 -4.09 -17.35
C GLU A 58 7.15 -2.74 -17.48
N ASP A 59 6.86 -2.00 -18.54
CA ASP A 59 7.58 -0.77 -18.85
C ASP A 59 6.85 0.49 -18.36
N LYS A 60 5.52 0.54 -18.46
CA LYS A 60 4.74 1.76 -18.16
C LYS A 60 4.14 1.80 -16.75
N LYS A 61 4.11 0.68 -16.03
CA LYS A 61 3.58 0.54 -14.65
C LYS A 61 2.21 1.21 -14.44
N GLN A 62 1.35 1.18 -15.46
CA GLN A 62 0.04 1.81 -15.40
C GLN A 62 -0.91 0.96 -14.55
N ASP A 63 -1.32 1.49 -13.40
CA ASP A 63 -2.48 0.98 -12.68
C ASP A 63 -3.60 2.02 -12.76
N PHE A 64 -4.81 1.55 -13.00
CA PHE A 64 -5.94 2.43 -13.22
C PHE A 64 -6.46 3.00 -11.91
N THR A 65 -6.89 4.25 -11.96
CA THR A 65 -7.41 4.96 -10.80
C THR A 65 -8.75 4.35 -10.36
N PRO A 66 -8.87 3.85 -9.12
CA PRO A 66 -10.12 3.37 -8.54
C PRO A 66 -11.20 4.44 -8.54
N GLU A 67 -12.44 4.04 -8.77
CA GLU A 67 -13.60 4.95 -8.84
C GLU A 67 -13.76 5.81 -7.58
N SER A 68 -13.57 5.26 -6.38
CA SER A 68 -13.69 6.01 -5.13
C SER A 68 -12.62 7.10 -4.97
N LEU A 69 -11.41 6.89 -5.51
CA LEU A 69 -10.39 7.95 -5.57
C LEU A 69 -10.78 9.03 -6.59
N CYS A 70 -11.34 8.64 -7.74
CA CYS A 70 -11.85 9.58 -8.72
C CYS A 70 -13.01 10.44 -8.18
N GLN A 71 -13.91 9.85 -7.39
CA GLN A 71 -14.99 10.56 -6.71
C GLN A 71 -14.45 11.56 -5.67
N LEU A 72 -13.46 11.16 -4.87
CA LEU A 72 -12.81 12.07 -3.92
C LEU A 72 -12.13 13.26 -4.63
N VAL A 73 -11.40 13.01 -5.73
CA VAL A 73 -10.82 14.08 -6.57
C VAL A 73 -11.90 15.02 -7.10
N SER A 74 -13.00 14.45 -7.61
CA SER A 74 -14.14 15.21 -8.16
C SER A 74 -14.75 16.15 -7.13
N GLU A 75 -15.03 15.67 -5.92
CA GLU A 75 -15.64 16.48 -4.85
C GLU A 75 -14.67 17.48 -4.23
N LEU A 76 -13.38 17.15 -4.06
CA LEU A 76 -12.37 18.10 -3.56
C LEU A 76 -12.22 19.31 -4.51
N THR A 77 -12.25 19.03 -5.81
CA THR A 77 -12.04 20.06 -6.84
C THR A 77 -13.33 20.74 -7.29
N LYS A 78 -14.47 20.42 -6.69
CA LYS A 78 -15.77 21.00 -7.06
C LYS A 78 -15.76 22.51 -6.86
N SER A 79 -16.16 23.25 -7.89
CA SER A 79 -16.27 24.70 -7.86
C SER A 79 -17.67 25.14 -8.35
N LYS A 80 -18.09 26.36 -7.99
CA LYS A 80 -19.41 26.88 -8.40
C LYS A 80 -19.42 27.36 -9.85
N ASP A 81 -18.30 27.93 -10.29
CA ASP A 81 -18.17 28.59 -11.59
C ASP A 81 -17.17 27.89 -12.51
N GLU A 82 -16.93 26.58 -12.32
CA GLU A 82 -16.03 25.81 -13.19
C GLU A 82 -16.67 25.53 -14.56
N GLU A 83 -15.96 25.91 -15.62
CA GLU A 83 -16.33 25.57 -17.01
C GLU A 83 -15.35 24.56 -17.60
N TRP A 84 -14.04 24.82 -17.45
CA TRP A 84 -12.97 24.03 -18.06
C TRP A 84 -12.15 23.29 -17.02
N VAL A 85 -12.05 21.97 -17.22
CA VAL A 85 -11.22 21.06 -16.43
C VAL A 85 -10.04 20.57 -17.26
N TYR A 86 -8.83 20.64 -16.69
CA TYR A 86 -7.65 20.03 -17.28
C TYR A 86 -7.34 18.69 -16.61
N ASP A 87 -7.44 17.59 -17.38
CA ASP A 87 -6.97 16.27 -17.00
C ASP A 87 -5.62 15.99 -17.66
N MET A 88 -4.54 16.25 -16.92
CA MET A 88 -3.18 16.32 -17.45
C MET A 88 -2.59 14.95 -17.84
N CYS A 89 -3.02 13.86 -17.18
CA CYS A 89 -2.54 12.50 -17.46
C CYS A 89 -3.76 11.59 -17.45
N SER A 90 -4.57 11.76 -18.50
CA SER A 90 -5.97 11.34 -18.48
C SER A 90 -6.19 9.84 -18.63
N GLY A 91 -5.25 9.09 -19.22
CA GLY A 91 -5.42 7.66 -19.48
C GLY A 91 -6.69 7.39 -20.29
N SER A 92 -7.56 6.51 -19.78
CA SER A 92 -8.89 6.26 -20.38
C SER A 92 -9.94 7.32 -20.02
N GLY A 93 -9.62 8.28 -19.16
CA GLY A 93 -10.52 9.35 -18.71
C GLY A 93 -11.27 9.05 -17.41
N ALA A 94 -10.80 8.13 -16.56
CA ALA A 94 -11.52 7.76 -15.33
C ALA A 94 -11.77 8.94 -14.37
N LEU A 95 -10.77 9.81 -14.19
CA LEU A 95 -10.89 11.05 -13.42
C LEU A 95 -11.88 12.02 -14.11
N THR A 96 -11.69 12.23 -15.42
CA THR A 96 -12.60 13.01 -16.27
C THR A 96 -14.07 12.58 -16.14
N ILE A 97 -14.35 11.27 -16.19
CA ILE A 97 -15.72 10.73 -16.12
C ILE A 97 -16.35 11.05 -14.76
N GLN A 98 -15.67 10.80 -13.65
CA GLN A 98 -16.22 11.08 -12.32
C GLN A 98 -16.36 12.59 -12.06
N LYS A 99 -15.48 13.40 -12.65
CA LYS A 99 -15.64 14.85 -12.63
C LYS A 99 -16.86 15.30 -13.43
N TRP A 100 -17.06 14.76 -14.63
CA TRP A 100 -18.26 14.99 -15.44
C TRP A 100 -19.55 14.52 -14.74
N VAL A 101 -19.51 13.42 -13.99
CA VAL A 101 -20.66 12.96 -13.19
C VAL A 101 -21.12 14.04 -12.19
N SER A 102 -20.18 14.77 -11.58
CA SER A 102 -20.52 15.85 -10.64
C SER A 102 -21.17 17.07 -11.32
N ASN A 103 -20.84 17.34 -12.58
CA ASN A 103 -21.42 18.41 -13.39
C ASN A 103 -21.29 18.08 -14.89
N LYS A 104 -22.43 17.71 -15.50
CA LYS A 104 -22.51 17.24 -16.89
C LYS A 104 -22.29 18.34 -17.94
N ASN A 105 -22.18 19.61 -17.51
CA ASN A 105 -21.94 20.76 -18.38
C ASN A 105 -20.46 21.13 -18.51
N LEU A 106 -19.58 20.47 -17.77
CA LEU A 106 -18.14 20.72 -17.82
C LEU A 106 -17.54 20.38 -19.19
N LYS A 107 -16.55 21.17 -19.58
CA LYS A 107 -15.70 20.93 -20.74
C LYS A 107 -14.33 20.46 -20.27
N PHE A 108 -13.71 19.59 -21.06
CA PHE A 108 -12.48 18.92 -20.65
C PHE A 108 -11.37 19.12 -21.67
N VAL A 109 -10.16 19.37 -21.19
CA VAL A 109 -8.94 19.13 -21.96
C VAL A 109 -8.26 17.93 -21.32
N CYS A 110 -8.17 16.83 -22.07
CA CYS A 110 -7.55 15.60 -21.62
C CYS A 110 -6.24 15.40 -22.39
N GLU A 111 -5.12 15.28 -21.70
CA GLU A 111 -3.82 15.04 -22.32
C GLU A 111 -3.32 13.63 -21.96
N GLU A 112 -2.73 12.95 -22.95
CA GLU A 112 -2.27 11.58 -22.80
C GLU A 112 -1.12 11.26 -23.77
N LEU A 113 -0.10 10.57 -23.25
CA LEU A 113 1.12 10.27 -23.97
C LEU A 113 0.98 9.01 -24.84
N ASP A 114 0.34 7.97 -24.32
CA ASP A 114 0.22 6.68 -24.99
C ASP A 114 -0.79 6.73 -26.13
N GLU A 115 -0.31 6.75 -27.36
CA GLU A 115 -1.14 6.77 -28.56
C GLU A 115 -2.17 5.63 -28.60
N LYS A 116 -1.85 4.48 -28.00
CA LYS A 116 -2.75 3.31 -28.02
C LYS A 116 -4.01 3.52 -27.17
N ILE A 117 -3.98 4.38 -26.15
CA ILE A 117 -5.15 4.63 -25.27
C ILE A 117 -6.02 5.78 -25.77
N ILE A 118 -5.51 6.61 -26.69
CA ILE A 118 -6.21 7.77 -27.26
C ILE A 118 -7.59 7.39 -27.84
N PRO A 119 -7.77 6.29 -28.62
CA PRO A 119 -9.08 5.89 -29.09
C PRO A 119 -10.07 5.56 -27.95
N PHE A 120 -9.60 4.95 -26.85
CA PHE A 120 -10.42 4.62 -25.68
C PHE A 120 -10.89 5.88 -24.97
N LEU A 121 -9.97 6.83 -24.76
CA LEU A 121 -10.28 8.14 -24.16
C LEU A 121 -11.30 8.90 -25.01
N ILE A 122 -11.06 9.04 -26.32
CA ILE A 122 -11.97 9.74 -27.24
C ILE A 122 -13.35 9.07 -27.26
N PHE A 123 -13.41 7.74 -27.29
CA PHE A 123 -14.68 7.02 -27.22
C PHE A 123 -15.41 7.31 -25.89
N ASN A 124 -14.70 7.28 -24.76
CA ASN A 124 -15.27 7.55 -23.44
C ASN A 124 -15.89 8.95 -23.36
N LEU A 125 -15.26 9.96 -23.96
CA LEU A 125 -15.82 11.31 -24.02
C LEU A 125 -16.99 11.40 -25.02
N LYS A 126 -16.86 10.80 -26.21
CA LYS A 126 -17.90 10.83 -27.26
C LYS A 126 -19.21 10.23 -26.79
N ILE A 127 -19.18 9.03 -26.21
CA ILE A 127 -20.40 8.31 -25.79
C ILE A 127 -21.17 9.07 -24.69
N ARG A 128 -20.47 9.92 -23.94
CA ARG A 128 -21.02 10.79 -22.89
C ARG A 128 -21.44 12.18 -23.38
N ASN A 129 -21.31 12.44 -24.69
CA ASN A 129 -21.56 13.73 -25.31
C ASN A 129 -20.77 14.88 -24.66
N ILE A 130 -19.53 14.59 -24.22
CA ILE A 130 -18.64 15.56 -23.60
C ILE A 130 -18.02 16.47 -24.66
N GLU A 131 -18.05 17.78 -24.42
CA GLU A 131 -17.35 18.79 -25.22
C GLU A 131 -15.94 18.99 -24.67
N GLY A 132 -14.94 19.14 -25.54
CA GLY A 132 -13.57 19.28 -25.10
C GLY A 132 -12.50 19.02 -26.14
N TYR A 133 -11.30 18.71 -25.67
CA TYR A 133 -10.14 18.38 -26.48
C TYR A 133 -9.42 17.16 -25.90
N VAL A 134 -9.00 16.25 -26.78
CA VAL A 134 -8.06 15.17 -26.45
C VAL A 134 -6.74 15.45 -27.16
N ILE A 135 -5.66 15.56 -26.39
CA ILE A 135 -4.32 15.85 -26.88
C ILE A 135 -3.49 14.58 -26.73
N ASN A 136 -2.98 14.05 -27.84
CA ASN A 136 -1.90 13.09 -27.77
C ASN A 136 -0.57 13.85 -27.65
N GLY A 137 0.00 13.91 -26.45
CA GLY A 137 1.12 14.80 -26.15
C GLY A 137 1.90 14.39 -24.91
N ASN A 138 3.06 15.04 -24.75
CA ASN A 138 3.92 14.86 -23.60
C ASN A 138 3.92 16.14 -22.76
N VAL A 139 3.19 16.12 -21.65
CA VAL A 139 3.09 17.22 -20.69
C VAL A 139 4.45 17.76 -20.24
N LEU A 140 5.44 16.88 -20.05
CA LEU A 140 6.75 17.27 -19.55
C LEU A 140 7.53 18.09 -20.59
N THR A 141 7.46 17.73 -21.87
CA THR A 141 8.14 18.46 -22.96
C THR A 141 7.28 19.56 -23.59
N GLY A 142 5.95 19.45 -23.48
CA GLY A 142 4.98 20.30 -24.17
C GLY A 142 4.77 19.93 -25.65
N GLU A 143 5.28 18.79 -26.10
CA GLU A 143 5.12 18.34 -27.49
C GLU A 143 3.75 17.71 -27.72
N HIS A 144 3.07 18.13 -28.79
CA HIS A 144 1.79 17.55 -29.23
C HIS A 144 1.98 16.81 -30.55
N LYS A 145 1.53 15.55 -30.61
CA LYS A 145 1.49 14.75 -31.83
C LYS A 145 0.19 14.95 -32.61
N ALA A 146 -0.93 14.98 -31.89
CA ALA A 146 -2.26 15.16 -32.47
C ALA A 146 -3.21 15.79 -31.44
N VAL A 147 -4.19 16.55 -31.92
CA VAL A 147 -5.27 17.09 -31.10
C VAL A 147 -6.61 16.78 -31.76
N TYR A 148 -7.57 16.33 -30.97
CA TYR A 148 -8.93 16.02 -31.39
C TYR A 148 -9.91 16.88 -30.61
N LYS A 149 -10.68 17.71 -31.32
CA LYS A 149 -11.77 18.49 -30.75
C LYS A 149 -13.03 17.65 -30.69
N LEU A 150 -13.70 17.64 -29.55
CA LEU A 150 -15.02 17.06 -29.38
C LEU A 150 -16.05 18.17 -29.26
N VAL A 151 -16.99 18.20 -30.20
CA VAL A 151 -18.09 19.18 -30.24
C VAL A 151 -19.38 18.47 -29.87
N LYS A 152 -20.15 19.07 -28.95
CA LYS A 152 -21.42 18.50 -28.49
C LYS A 152 -22.37 18.25 -29.67
N GLY A 153 -22.90 17.03 -29.77
CA GLY A 153 -23.93 16.68 -30.75
C GLY A 153 -25.31 16.51 -30.09
N GLU A 154 -26.28 15.98 -30.83
CA GLU A 154 -27.61 15.68 -30.29
C GLU A 154 -27.57 14.63 -29.18
N LYS A 155 -26.78 13.56 -29.40
CA LYS A 155 -26.64 12.44 -28.45
C LYS A 155 -25.20 12.05 -28.14
N PHE A 156 -24.30 12.17 -29.11
CA PHE A 156 -22.87 11.87 -28.97
C PHE A 156 -22.07 13.02 -29.56
N SER A 157 -20.87 13.28 -29.01
CA SER A 157 -20.02 14.35 -29.55
C SER A 157 -19.48 14.01 -30.93
N ASN A 158 -19.31 15.02 -31.78
CA ASN A 158 -18.59 14.90 -33.04
C ASN A 158 -17.09 15.08 -32.78
N ILE A 159 -16.26 14.32 -33.50
CA ILE A 159 -14.80 14.33 -33.35
C ILE A 159 -14.20 14.99 -34.58
N GLU A 160 -13.37 16.00 -34.38
CA GLU A 160 -12.71 16.76 -35.44
C GLU A 160 -11.21 16.87 -35.14
N PRO A 161 -10.32 16.44 -36.06
CA PRO A 161 -8.90 16.74 -35.93
C PRO A 161 -8.68 18.26 -35.86
N CYS A 162 -7.85 18.69 -34.93
CA CYS A 162 -7.60 20.10 -34.67
C CYS A 162 -6.12 20.42 -34.91
N MET A 163 -5.83 21.23 -35.94
CA MET A 163 -4.44 21.61 -36.25
C MET A 163 -3.92 22.76 -35.38
N PHE A 164 -4.81 23.61 -34.88
CA PHE A 164 -4.46 24.76 -34.05
C PHE A 164 -5.24 24.69 -32.75
N PHE A 165 -4.53 24.42 -31.66
CA PHE A 165 -5.10 24.34 -30.33
C PHE A 165 -4.41 25.34 -29.41
N GLU A 166 -5.21 26.09 -28.68
CA GLU A 166 -4.79 26.94 -27.58
C GLU A 166 -5.49 26.46 -26.31
N TYR A 167 -4.74 26.37 -25.21
CA TYR A 167 -5.31 25.99 -23.93
C TYR A 167 -6.30 27.07 -23.47
N PRO A 168 -7.54 26.70 -23.09
CA PRO A 168 -8.44 27.62 -22.41
C PRO A 168 -7.92 27.95 -21.00
N GLY A 169 -8.52 28.96 -20.36
CA GLY A 169 -8.33 29.18 -18.93
C GLY A 169 -8.99 28.05 -18.15
N PHE A 170 -8.27 27.47 -17.18
CA PHE A 170 -8.77 26.36 -16.38
C PHE A 170 -9.06 26.78 -14.94
N ASP A 171 -10.22 26.36 -14.44
CA ASP A 171 -10.63 26.53 -13.04
C ASP A 171 -10.22 25.32 -12.18
N THR A 172 -10.15 24.15 -12.82
CA THR A 172 -9.93 22.87 -12.15
C THR A 172 -8.87 22.04 -12.87
N GLY A 173 -7.97 21.43 -12.09
CA GLY A 173 -6.95 20.50 -12.58
C GLY A 173 -7.01 19.18 -11.83
N ILE A 174 -7.02 18.07 -12.57
CA ILE A 174 -7.05 16.72 -11.99
C ILE A 174 -5.98 15.86 -12.66
N SER A 175 -5.31 14.99 -11.92
CA SER A 175 -4.33 14.08 -12.52
C SER A 175 -3.94 12.91 -11.62
N ASN A 176 -3.62 11.78 -12.24
CA ASN A 176 -2.88 10.66 -11.67
C ASN A 176 -1.67 10.38 -12.59
N PRO A 177 -0.57 11.15 -12.47
CA PRO A 177 0.57 11.02 -13.36
C PRO A 177 1.37 9.73 -13.09
N PRO A 178 2.21 9.28 -14.03
CA PRO A 178 3.15 8.19 -13.78
C PRO A 178 4.13 8.53 -12.65
N PHE A 179 4.37 7.57 -11.75
CA PHE A 179 5.15 7.79 -10.53
C PHE A 179 6.65 7.63 -10.74
N ASN A 180 7.44 8.49 -10.10
CA ASN A 180 8.89 8.40 -9.95
C ASN A 180 9.66 8.31 -11.27
N LEU A 181 9.15 8.98 -12.32
CA LEU A 181 9.91 9.16 -13.55
C LEU A 181 11.17 9.99 -13.26
N LYS A 182 12.28 9.56 -13.86
CA LYS A 182 13.54 10.31 -13.82
C LYS A 182 13.58 11.30 -14.97
N GLY A 183 14.03 12.50 -14.69
CA GLY A 183 14.24 13.56 -15.68
C GLY A 183 15.09 14.68 -15.10
N GLU A 184 15.03 15.84 -15.74
CA GLU A 184 15.72 17.04 -15.27
C GLU A 184 14.81 18.24 -15.46
N TYR A 185 14.60 19.00 -14.39
CA TYR A 185 13.83 20.23 -14.39
C TYR A 185 14.62 21.29 -13.64
N LYS A 186 14.85 22.43 -14.28
CA LYS A 186 15.68 23.53 -13.79
C LYS A 186 14.99 24.88 -14.06
N LYS A 187 13.93 25.16 -13.29
CA LYS A 187 13.22 26.44 -13.33
C LYS A 187 13.13 27.05 -11.92
N GLU A 188 11.92 27.19 -11.38
CA GLU A 188 11.64 27.71 -10.03
C GLU A 188 12.32 26.85 -8.96
N VAL A 189 12.48 25.56 -9.24
CA VAL A 189 13.23 24.59 -8.44
C VAL A 189 14.05 23.67 -9.35
N GLU A 190 15.07 23.01 -8.79
CA GLU A 190 15.81 21.95 -9.45
C GLU A 190 15.32 20.58 -8.95
N LEU A 191 14.87 19.73 -9.87
CA LEU A 191 14.31 18.41 -9.58
C LEU A 191 14.79 17.35 -10.57
N LYS A 192 15.03 16.14 -10.06
CA LYS A 192 15.36 14.94 -10.86
C LYS A 192 14.25 13.90 -10.89
N ASN A 193 13.37 13.92 -9.89
CA ASN A 193 12.14 13.16 -9.89
C ASN A 193 11.01 14.05 -10.43
N MET A 194 10.22 13.53 -11.36
CA MET A 194 9.23 14.32 -12.08
C MET A 194 7.88 14.45 -11.38
N ASN A 195 7.66 13.83 -10.20
CA ASN A 195 6.35 13.90 -9.52
C ASN A 195 5.91 15.36 -9.29
N TYR A 196 6.76 16.20 -8.69
CA TYR A 196 6.44 17.61 -8.51
C TYR A 196 6.55 18.45 -9.80
N VAL A 197 7.23 17.97 -10.84
CA VAL A 197 7.26 18.67 -12.13
C VAL A 197 5.88 18.67 -12.79
N PHE A 198 5.14 17.56 -12.69
CA PHE A 198 3.73 17.52 -13.10
C PHE A 198 2.87 18.50 -12.30
N VAL A 199 3.05 18.55 -10.97
CA VAL A 199 2.34 19.49 -10.08
C VAL A 199 2.61 20.93 -10.50
N LEU A 200 3.87 21.31 -10.67
CA LEU A 200 4.25 22.67 -11.04
C LEU A 200 3.67 23.07 -12.41
N LYS A 201 3.77 22.20 -13.41
CA LYS A 201 3.18 22.43 -14.74
C LYS A 201 1.66 22.58 -14.72
N MET A 202 0.97 21.88 -13.82
CA MET A 202 -0.48 22.01 -13.67
C MET A 202 -0.82 23.37 -13.07
N LEU A 203 -0.08 23.76 -12.03
CA LEU A 203 -0.27 25.06 -11.35
C LEU A 203 0.16 26.26 -12.22
N GLU A 204 0.98 26.06 -13.25
CA GLU A 204 1.25 27.06 -14.30
C GLU A 204 0.01 27.33 -15.19
N LYS A 205 -0.90 26.35 -15.34
CA LYS A 205 -2.04 26.40 -16.27
C LYS A 205 -3.40 26.60 -15.60
N VAL A 206 -3.56 26.13 -14.37
CA VAL A 206 -4.84 26.11 -13.66
C VAL A 206 -4.88 27.18 -12.58
N ASN A 207 -5.86 28.07 -12.67
CA ASN A 207 -6.12 29.12 -11.70
C ASN A 207 -7.34 28.75 -10.84
N GLY A 208 -7.18 27.75 -9.97
CA GLY A 208 -8.24 27.34 -9.06
C GLY A 208 -7.88 26.09 -8.27
N LYS A 209 -8.73 25.07 -8.33
CA LYS A 209 -8.61 23.87 -7.50
C LYS A 209 -7.90 22.76 -8.24
N VAL A 210 -6.84 22.22 -7.66
CA VAL A 210 -6.07 21.14 -8.28
C VAL A 210 -5.94 19.95 -7.33
N ALA A 211 -6.15 18.73 -7.84
CA ALA A 211 -5.93 17.51 -7.08
C ALA A 211 -5.06 16.51 -7.86
N PHE A 212 -4.07 15.96 -7.16
CA PHE A 212 -3.14 14.97 -7.69
C PHE A 212 -3.15 13.71 -6.86
N ILE A 213 -3.14 12.54 -7.50
CA ILE A 213 -2.83 11.25 -6.87
C ILE A 213 -1.35 10.95 -7.14
N LEU A 214 -0.56 10.74 -6.10
CA LEU A 214 0.90 10.66 -6.15
C LEU A 214 1.44 9.56 -5.21
N PRO A 215 2.70 9.12 -5.38
CA PRO A 215 3.29 8.16 -4.46
C PRO A 215 3.58 8.83 -3.11
N ASN A 216 3.52 8.08 -2.01
CA ASN A 216 3.79 8.63 -0.66
C ASN A 216 5.15 9.30 -0.51
N SER A 217 6.14 8.93 -1.33
CA SER A 217 7.48 9.53 -1.32
C SER A 217 7.46 11.05 -1.53
N VAL A 218 6.46 11.61 -2.22
CA VAL A 218 6.36 13.06 -2.43
C VAL A 218 6.27 13.84 -1.12
N THR A 219 5.81 13.21 -0.04
CA THR A 219 5.63 13.85 1.27
C THR A 219 6.94 14.06 2.03
N CYS A 220 8.00 13.33 1.70
CA CYS A 220 9.24 13.33 2.50
C CYS A 220 10.53 13.12 1.73
N SER A 221 10.49 12.90 0.42
CA SER A 221 11.70 12.71 -0.39
C SER A 221 12.60 13.94 -0.31
N GLU A 222 13.89 13.74 -0.07
CA GLU A 222 14.89 14.82 -0.08
C GLU A 222 15.07 15.41 -1.50
N ASP A 223 15.00 14.56 -2.54
CA ASP A 223 15.11 14.98 -3.94
C ASP A 223 14.03 15.99 -4.37
N GLU A 224 12.93 16.06 -3.62
CA GLU A 224 11.76 16.88 -3.91
C GLU A 224 11.45 17.89 -2.79
N LYS A 225 12.37 18.06 -1.83
CA LYS A 225 12.22 18.99 -0.71
C LYS A 225 12.10 20.44 -1.16
N SER A 226 12.88 20.83 -2.17
CA SER A 226 12.83 22.17 -2.76
C SER A 226 11.43 22.53 -3.29
N ALA A 227 10.74 21.58 -3.93
CA ALA A 227 9.38 21.77 -4.42
C ALA A 227 8.37 21.94 -3.29
N ARG A 228 8.45 21.10 -2.24
CA ARG A 228 7.59 21.24 -1.05
C ARG A 228 7.74 22.61 -0.41
N LYS A 229 8.98 23.05 -0.22
CA LYS A 229 9.29 24.37 0.32
C LYS A 229 8.72 25.49 -0.55
N TYR A 230 8.95 25.44 -1.85
CA TYR A 230 8.41 26.42 -2.81
C TYR A 230 6.87 26.51 -2.74
N LEU A 231 6.18 25.37 -2.74
CA LEU A 231 4.72 25.31 -2.68
C LEU A 231 4.17 25.83 -1.34
N LEU A 232 4.88 25.57 -0.24
CA LEU A 232 4.53 26.05 1.10
C LEU A 232 4.68 27.57 1.21
N GLU A 233 5.83 28.12 0.79
CA GLU A 233 6.13 29.55 0.82
C GLU A 233 5.16 30.36 -0.05
N ASN A 234 4.74 29.79 -1.19
CA ASN A 234 3.75 30.38 -2.09
C ASN A 234 2.30 30.06 -1.71
N LYS A 235 2.06 29.42 -0.56
CA LYS A 235 0.73 29.12 -0.01
C LYS A 235 -0.17 28.33 -0.98
N LYS A 236 0.40 27.45 -1.80
CA LYS A 236 -0.33 26.76 -2.89
C LYS A 236 -1.10 25.52 -2.46
N ILE A 237 -0.71 24.91 -1.35
CA ILE A 237 -1.27 23.63 -0.90
C ILE A 237 -2.29 23.81 0.22
N ARG A 238 -3.42 23.11 0.11
CA ARG A 238 -4.53 23.16 1.06
C ARG A 238 -4.62 21.91 1.92
N ALA A 239 -4.38 20.73 1.34
CA ALA A 239 -4.42 19.48 2.09
C ALA A 239 -3.47 18.40 1.54
N VAL A 240 -3.04 17.53 2.45
CA VAL A 240 -2.27 16.31 2.19
C VAL A 240 -3.05 15.15 2.77
N ILE A 241 -3.49 14.21 1.93
CA ILE A 241 -4.39 13.11 2.32
C ILE A 241 -3.67 11.78 2.06
N ALA A 242 -3.29 11.06 3.10
CA ALA A 242 -2.70 9.73 2.97
C ALA A 242 -3.79 8.68 2.76
N MET A 243 -3.73 7.96 1.65
CA MET A 243 -4.74 6.98 1.27
C MET A 243 -4.48 5.60 1.90
N PRO A 244 -5.53 4.79 2.15
CA PRO A 244 -5.39 3.39 2.51
C PRO A 244 -4.47 2.64 1.54
N GLY A 245 -3.78 1.61 2.06
CA GLY A 245 -3.18 0.60 1.19
C GLY A 245 -4.26 -0.18 0.43
N LYS A 246 -3.86 -1.00 -0.55
CA LYS A 246 -4.78 -1.93 -1.26
C LYS A 246 -6.01 -1.28 -1.93
N MET A 247 -5.95 -0.01 -2.32
CA MET A 247 -7.05 0.61 -3.09
C MET A 247 -6.97 0.27 -4.58
N PHE A 248 -5.75 0.20 -5.11
CA PHE A 248 -5.49 -0.14 -6.49
C PHE A 248 -5.51 -1.66 -6.69
N GLU A 249 -5.89 -2.11 -7.88
CA GLU A 249 -6.01 -3.53 -8.12
C GLU A 249 -4.64 -4.23 -8.13
N LYS A 250 -3.59 -3.63 -8.68
CA LYS A 250 -2.31 -4.33 -8.87
C LYS A 250 -1.27 -3.95 -7.83
N THR A 251 -1.42 -2.81 -7.16
CA THR A 251 -0.52 -2.41 -6.06
C THR A 251 -1.20 -2.41 -4.69
N GLN A 252 -0.47 -2.91 -3.70
CA GLN A 252 -0.87 -2.83 -2.29
C GLN A 252 -0.35 -1.54 -1.62
N ILE A 253 0.55 -0.83 -2.31
CA ILE A 253 1.24 0.34 -1.77
C ILE A 253 0.24 1.51 -1.68
N PRO A 254 0.14 2.17 -0.51
CA PRO A 254 -0.69 3.36 -0.35
C PRO A 254 -0.16 4.54 -1.20
N THR A 255 -1.09 5.37 -1.65
CA THR A 255 -0.81 6.63 -2.35
C THR A 255 -1.15 7.82 -1.47
N THR A 256 -0.76 9.02 -1.88
CA THR A 256 -1.13 10.27 -1.25
C THR A 256 -1.84 11.14 -2.26
N MET A 257 -2.90 11.81 -1.84
CA MET A 257 -3.52 12.87 -2.62
C MET A 257 -3.07 14.22 -2.11
N LEU A 258 -2.60 15.06 -3.02
CA LEU A 258 -2.27 16.45 -2.75
C LEU A 258 -3.39 17.32 -3.33
N TYR A 259 -3.97 18.16 -2.49
CA TYR A 259 -5.00 19.11 -2.88
C TYR A 259 -4.47 20.54 -2.76
N PHE A 260 -4.51 21.25 -3.87
CA PHE A 260 -3.99 22.60 -4.04
C PHE A 260 -5.13 23.59 -4.24
N GLU A 261 -5.13 24.59 -3.38
CA GLU A 261 -5.96 25.79 -3.37
C GLU A 261 -5.19 26.78 -2.49
N ASN A 262 -5.14 28.06 -2.87
CA ASN A 262 -4.34 29.03 -2.13
C ASN A 262 -4.81 29.10 -0.67
N ALA A 263 -3.93 28.82 0.30
CA ALA A 263 -4.29 28.73 1.70
C ALA A 263 -3.13 29.02 2.66
N ASP A 264 -3.42 29.67 3.79
CA ASP A 264 -2.45 29.93 4.85
C ASP A 264 -2.16 28.71 5.75
N THR A 265 -3.03 27.70 5.68
CA THR A 265 -2.99 26.52 6.55
C THR A 265 -3.22 25.25 5.74
N ILE A 266 -2.53 24.18 6.13
CA ILE A 266 -2.57 22.87 5.48
C ILE A 266 -3.29 21.87 6.38
N SER A 267 -4.27 21.17 5.82
CA SER A 267 -4.95 20.06 6.49
C SER A 267 -4.27 18.74 6.17
N PHE A 268 -3.79 18.04 7.18
CA PHE A 268 -3.28 16.68 7.08
C PHE A 268 -4.39 15.71 7.43
N ILE A 269 -4.69 14.78 6.51
CA ILE A 269 -5.70 13.75 6.67
C ILE A 269 -5.05 12.36 6.51
N ASP A 270 -5.27 11.46 7.45
CA ASP A 270 -4.70 10.10 7.42
C ASP A 270 -5.81 9.05 7.38
N CYS A 271 -6.06 8.51 6.18
CA CYS A 271 -7.06 7.48 5.97
C CYS A 271 -6.45 6.06 5.98
N ARG A 272 -5.19 5.90 6.42
CA ARG A 272 -4.51 4.59 6.34
C ARG A 272 -4.98 3.58 7.37
N ILE A 273 -5.46 4.08 8.52
CA ILE A 273 -5.86 3.26 9.68
C ILE A 273 -7.38 3.27 9.86
N GLN A 274 -8.03 4.39 9.55
CA GLN A 274 -9.47 4.56 9.67
C GLN A 274 -10.08 5.30 8.48
N ASN A 275 -11.41 5.36 8.44
CA ASN A 275 -12.20 6.05 7.41
C ASN A 275 -12.10 5.44 6.00
N PHE A 276 -12.23 4.12 5.90
CA PHE A 276 -12.42 3.41 4.63
C PHE A 276 -13.24 2.13 4.87
N ILE A 277 -13.76 1.54 3.80
CA ILE A 277 -14.42 0.23 3.82
C ILE A 277 -13.62 -0.80 3.02
N VAL A 278 -13.79 -2.07 3.33
CA VAL A 278 -13.16 -3.19 2.61
C VAL A 278 -14.18 -3.84 1.71
N GLU A 279 -13.94 -3.79 0.41
CA GLU A 279 -14.75 -4.47 -0.60
C GLU A 279 -14.11 -5.84 -0.92
N LYS A 280 -14.94 -6.89 -0.92
CA LYS A 280 -14.54 -8.24 -1.33
C LYS A 280 -14.94 -8.47 -2.77
N ARG A 281 -13.96 -8.65 -3.65
CA ARG A 281 -14.18 -8.98 -5.07
C ARG A 281 -13.77 -10.41 -5.35
N GLU A 282 -14.64 -11.14 -6.03
CA GLU A 282 -14.35 -12.48 -6.51
C GLU A 282 -13.62 -12.41 -7.86
N GLN A 283 -12.49 -13.11 -7.96
CA GLN A 283 -11.74 -13.26 -9.19
C GLN A 283 -11.57 -14.75 -9.50
N LYS A 284 -12.15 -15.22 -10.61
CA LYS A 284 -11.90 -16.58 -11.10
C LYS A 284 -10.48 -16.67 -11.66
N GLY A 285 -9.73 -17.71 -11.28
CA GLY A 285 -8.38 -17.97 -11.78
C GLY A 285 -8.38 -18.23 -13.29
N GLU A 286 -7.24 -18.01 -13.94
CA GLU A 286 -7.08 -18.26 -15.38
C GLU A 286 -6.43 -19.62 -15.67
N LEU A 287 -6.57 -20.09 -16.91
CA LEU A 287 -5.93 -21.31 -17.44
C LEU A 287 -6.16 -22.55 -16.56
N HIS A 288 -5.11 -23.09 -15.94
CA HIS A 288 -5.13 -24.29 -15.11
C HIS A 288 -5.84 -24.09 -13.75
N THR A 289 -6.25 -22.86 -13.43
CA THR A 289 -6.93 -22.48 -12.17
C THR A 289 -8.36 -21.95 -12.37
N LYS A 290 -8.99 -22.19 -13.53
CA LYS A 290 -10.37 -21.76 -13.87
C LYS A 290 -11.44 -22.07 -12.82
N ASN A 291 -11.25 -23.12 -12.01
CA ASN A 291 -12.19 -23.53 -10.96
C ASN A 291 -11.90 -22.90 -9.58
N ARG A 292 -10.87 -22.06 -9.45
CA ARG A 292 -10.54 -21.38 -8.18
C ARG A 292 -11.08 -19.96 -8.20
N VAL A 293 -11.92 -19.62 -7.22
CA VAL A 293 -12.33 -18.25 -6.93
C VAL A 293 -11.37 -17.69 -5.89
N TYR A 294 -10.60 -16.69 -6.27
CA TYR A 294 -9.77 -15.90 -5.36
C TYR A 294 -10.61 -14.73 -4.86
N ILE A 295 -10.73 -14.61 -3.53
CA ILE A 295 -11.34 -13.42 -2.92
C ILE A 295 -10.22 -12.40 -2.75
N LYS A 296 -10.40 -11.22 -3.34
CA LYS A 296 -9.50 -10.09 -3.19
C LYS A 296 -10.18 -9.02 -2.36
N GLU A 297 -9.48 -8.58 -1.33
CA GLU A 297 -9.92 -7.47 -0.48
C GLU A 297 -9.24 -6.19 -0.95
N LEU A 298 -10.05 -5.22 -1.36
CA LEU A 298 -9.61 -3.89 -1.75
C LEU A 298 -10.22 -2.86 -0.79
N ASN A 299 -9.43 -1.88 -0.40
CA ASN A 299 -9.94 -0.75 0.37
C ASN A 299 -10.60 0.25 -0.59
N THR A 300 -11.71 0.84 -0.18
CA THR A 300 -12.43 1.85 -0.96
C THR A 300 -13.09 2.87 -0.04
N PHE A 301 -13.53 4.00 -0.58
CA PHE A 301 -14.32 4.98 0.16
C PHE A 301 -15.80 4.88 -0.21
N SER A 302 -16.66 4.94 0.80
CA SER A 302 -18.07 5.25 0.61
C SER A 302 -18.28 6.76 0.47
N LYS A 303 -19.51 7.18 0.15
CA LYS A 303 -19.87 8.60 0.11
C LYS A 303 -19.67 9.27 1.46
N GLU A 304 -20.03 8.58 2.53
CA GLU A 304 -19.87 9.05 3.92
C GLU A 304 -18.38 9.23 4.26
N ASN A 305 -17.50 8.31 3.83
CA ASN A 305 -16.07 8.47 4.05
C ASN A 305 -15.50 9.70 3.33
N ILE A 306 -15.95 9.95 2.09
CA ILE A 306 -15.57 11.13 1.31
C ILE A 306 -16.06 12.41 1.99
N GLU A 307 -17.33 12.44 2.41
CA GLU A 307 -17.91 13.58 3.14
C GLU A 307 -17.14 13.87 4.44
N GLU A 308 -16.71 12.85 5.18
CA GLU A 308 -15.92 13.01 6.38
C GLU A 308 -14.55 13.65 6.09
N ILE A 309 -13.87 13.23 5.00
CA ILE A 309 -12.60 13.83 4.55
C ILE A 309 -12.80 15.30 4.20
N LEU A 310 -13.81 15.61 3.39
CA LEU A 310 -14.12 16.99 2.96
C LEU A 310 -14.42 17.87 4.18
N THR A 311 -15.25 17.38 5.09
CA THR A 311 -15.62 18.07 6.32
C THR A 311 -14.39 18.34 7.19
N ALA A 312 -13.50 17.36 7.34
CA ALA A 312 -12.27 17.54 8.11
C ALA A 312 -11.36 18.65 7.53
N ILE A 313 -11.28 18.76 6.19
CA ILE A 313 -10.48 19.78 5.50
C ILE A 313 -11.13 21.16 5.60
N PHE A 314 -12.42 21.29 5.25
CA PHE A 314 -13.09 22.58 5.15
C PHE A 314 -13.48 23.16 6.50
N GLU A 315 -13.90 22.33 7.46
CA GLU A 315 -14.20 22.75 8.84
C GLU A 315 -12.97 22.72 9.76
N LYS A 316 -11.81 22.31 9.25
CA LYS A 316 -10.53 22.20 10.00
C LYS A 316 -10.65 21.37 11.28
N LYS A 317 -11.38 20.24 11.21
CA LYS A 317 -11.55 19.36 12.38
C LYS A 317 -10.22 18.80 12.85
N LYS A 318 -10.10 18.62 14.16
CA LYS A 318 -8.97 17.94 14.81
C LYS A 318 -9.47 16.62 15.38
N ILE A 319 -9.05 15.52 14.76
CA ILE A 319 -9.41 14.16 15.15
C ILE A 319 -8.10 13.36 15.24
N ILE A 320 -7.77 12.86 16.43
CA ILE A 320 -6.51 12.12 16.66
C ILE A 320 -6.45 10.91 15.73
N GLY A 321 -5.32 10.72 15.06
CA GLY A 321 -5.12 9.63 14.11
C GLY A 321 -5.75 9.83 12.73
N PHE A 322 -6.50 10.91 12.52
CA PHE A 322 -7.23 11.13 11.26
C PHE A 322 -7.06 12.51 10.67
N SER A 323 -7.19 13.59 11.44
CA SER A 323 -7.13 14.94 10.88
C SER A 323 -6.53 15.97 11.82
N LYS A 324 -5.68 16.85 11.26
CA LYS A 324 -5.20 18.06 11.92
C LYS A 324 -4.85 19.11 10.87
N THR A 325 -5.28 20.34 11.12
CA THR A 325 -4.86 21.50 10.31
C THR A 325 -3.75 22.25 11.04
N VAL A 326 -2.69 22.61 10.31
CA VAL A 326 -1.52 23.29 10.85
C VAL A 326 -1.10 24.46 9.96
N THR A 327 -0.36 25.40 10.53
CA THR A 327 0.30 26.49 9.81
C THR A 327 1.63 26.02 9.22
N ALA A 328 2.17 26.77 8.24
CA ALA A 328 3.48 26.47 7.65
C ALA A 328 4.62 26.38 8.68
N LYS A 329 4.53 27.14 9.79
CA LYS A 329 5.55 27.16 10.85
C LYS A 329 5.54 25.90 11.73
N GLU A 330 4.44 25.17 11.75
CA GLU A 330 4.29 23.94 12.55
C GLU A 330 4.76 22.70 11.77
N ILE A 331 5.08 22.84 10.49
CA ILE A 331 5.61 21.74 9.68
C ILE A 331 7.08 21.52 10.03
N VAL A 332 7.39 20.32 10.50
CA VAL A 332 8.74 19.91 10.89
C VAL A 332 9.51 19.44 9.65
N ASP A 333 10.73 19.94 9.45
CA ASP A 333 11.68 19.54 8.41
C ASP A 333 11.18 19.56 6.96
N ASP A 334 10.15 20.36 6.68
CA ASP A 334 9.41 20.37 5.41
C ASP A 334 8.81 19.00 5.06
N GLU A 335 8.55 18.14 6.05
CA GLU A 335 7.93 16.83 5.85
C GLU A 335 6.40 16.91 5.96
N TRP A 336 5.73 16.44 4.91
CA TRP A 336 4.28 16.39 4.80
C TRP A 336 3.71 15.02 5.22
N LYS A 337 4.41 14.29 6.11
CA LYS A 337 3.94 12.98 6.60
C LYS A 337 2.74 13.18 7.52
N THR A 338 1.57 12.71 7.09
CA THR A 338 0.30 12.86 7.82
C THR A 338 0.37 12.35 9.26
N GLY A 339 0.97 11.17 9.48
CA GLY A 339 1.06 10.54 10.80
C GLY A 339 1.76 11.40 11.87
N ILE A 340 2.77 12.18 11.50
CA ILE A 340 3.47 13.10 12.44
C ILE A 340 2.51 14.21 12.90
N HIS A 341 1.63 14.64 12.00
CA HIS A 341 0.74 15.77 12.25
C HIS A 341 -0.54 15.35 12.96
N VAL A 342 -1.17 14.24 12.57
CA VAL A 342 -2.48 13.82 13.12
C VAL A 342 -2.39 13.08 14.47
N GLY A 343 -1.20 12.61 14.86
CA GLY A 343 -0.97 11.81 16.06
C GLY A 343 -1.30 10.32 15.84
N CYS A 344 -0.92 9.47 16.79
CA CYS A 344 -1.19 8.03 16.76
C CYS A 344 -2.37 7.67 17.67
N ILE A 345 -3.18 6.70 17.23
CA ILE A 345 -4.15 6.03 18.09
C ILE A 345 -3.39 4.90 18.79
N GLU A 346 -3.28 4.97 20.12
CA GLU A 346 -2.75 3.86 20.90
C GLU A 346 -3.81 2.75 20.91
N GLU A 347 -3.56 1.66 20.19
CA GLU A 347 -4.36 0.45 20.37
C GLU A 347 -3.93 -0.25 21.66
N GLU A 348 -4.82 -0.35 22.64
CA GLU A 348 -4.65 -1.26 23.78
C GLU A 348 -4.62 -2.70 23.25
N LYS A 349 -3.43 -3.22 22.97
CA LYS A 349 -3.27 -4.66 22.82
C LYS A 349 -3.60 -5.29 24.16
N LYS A 350 -4.71 -6.01 24.25
CA LYS A 350 -4.98 -6.94 25.36
C LYS A 350 -3.89 -8.01 25.37
N THR A 351 -2.82 -7.76 26.11
CA THR A 351 -1.75 -8.72 26.34
C THR A 351 -2.15 -9.63 27.50
N ARG A 352 -1.81 -10.92 27.41
CA ARG A 352 -1.97 -11.86 28.53
C ARG A 352 -1.10 -11.42 29.70
N SER A 353 -1.40 -11.86 30.92
CA SER A 353 -0.58 -11.49 32.08
C SER A 353 0.85 -12.06 31.97
N TYR A 354 1.82 -11.42 32.63
CA TYR A 354 3.19 -11.96 32.70
C TYR A 354 3.21 -13.36 33.31
N GLU A 355 2.40 -13.58 34.34
CA GLU A 355 2.24 -14.87 35.00
C GLU A 355 1.75 -15.96 34.05
N ASP A 356 0.75 -15.69 33.20
CA ASP A 356 0.24 -16.67 32.24
C ASP A 356 1.30 -17.08 31.20
N ILE A 357 2.02 -16.10 30.64
CA ILE A 357 3.06 -16.34 29.63
C ILE A 357 4.21 -17.15 30.24
N LEU A 358 4.66 -16.78 31.44
CA LEU A 358 5.74 -17.45 32.15
C LEU A 358 5.36 -18.86 32.61
N ASN A 359 4.11 -19.07 33.01
CA ASN A 359 3.60 -20.40 33.36
C ASN A 359 3.57 -21.35 32.15
N ASP A 360 3.13 -20.87 30.99
CA ASP A 360 3.15 -21.65 29.75
C ASP A 360 4.60 -21.95 29.30
N LEU A 361 5.50 -20.97 29.39
CA LEU A 361 6.92 -21.14 29.10
C LEU A 361 7.57 -22.20 30.01
N ARG A 362 7.36 -22.08 31.33
CA ARG A 362 7.82 -23.06 32.33
C ARG A 362 7.33 -24.46 32.01
N ARG A 363 6.03 -24.61 31.69
CA ARG A 363 5.44 -25.91 31.34
C ARG A 363 6.12 -26.55 30.13
N VAL A 364 6.44 -25.77 29.09
CA VAL A 364 7.14 -26.29 27.90
C VAL A 364 8.56 -26.73 28.26
N MET A 365 9.30 -25.94 29.04
CA MET A 365 10.66 -26.31 29.48
C MET A 365 10.67 -27.56 30.37
N GLU A 366 9.71 -27.68 31.29
CA GLU A 366 9.52 -28.89 32.10
C GLU A 366 9.21 -30.11 31.23
N GLN A 367 8.33 -29.98 30.24
CA GLN A 367 8.02 -31.05 29.29
C GLN A 367 9.25 -31.49 28.48
N LYS A 368 10.11 -30.56 28.07
CA LYS A 368 11.39 -30.91 27.42
C LYS A 368 12.26 -31.77 28.36
N ASN A 369 12.34 -31.37 29.63
CA ASN A 369 13.18 -32.03 30.64
C ASN A 369 12.64 -33.39 31.12
N GLN A 370 11.37 -33.72 30.87
CA GLN A 370 10.79 -35.03 31.22
C GLN A 370 11.55 -36.20 30.57
N ASN A 371 12.23 -35.95 29.45
CA ASN A 371 12.98 -36.96 28.72
C ASN A 371 14.42 -36.49 28.53
N LYS A 372 15.38 -37.18 29.17
CA LYS A 372 16.80 -36.85 29.09
C LYS A 372 17.56 -37.83 28.21
N LEU A 373 18.17 -37.35 27.13
CA LEU A 373 19.11 -38.13 26.34
C LEU A 373 20.53 -37.98 26.89
N THR A 374 21.14 -39.08 27.30
CA THR A 374 22.58 -39.16 27.50
C THR A 374 23.17 -39.96 26.35
N ILE A 375 24.07 -39.34 25.57
CA ILE A 375 24.61 -39.94 24.35
C ILE A 375 26.13 -39.72 24.26
N ASN A 376 26.82 -40.72 23.71
CA ASN A 376 28.25 -40.63 23.42
C ASN A 376 28.54 -39.56 22.36
N GLU A 377 29.64 -38.82 22.51
CA GLU A 377 30.05 -37.73 21.61
C GLU A 377 30.16 -38.14 20.12
N VAL A 378 30.63 -39.37 19.84
CA VAL A 378 30.77 -39.86 18.46
C VAL A 378 29.40 -40.06 17.82
N TRP A 379 28.49 -40.74 18.51
CA TRP A 379 27.13 -40.98 18.02
C TRP A 379 26.30 -39.69 17.97
N ALA A 380 26.52 -38.77 18.90
CA ALA A 380 25.88 -37.45 18.87
C ALA A 380 26.26 -36.68 17.60
N LYS A 381 27.53 -36.80 17.16
CA LYS A 381 27.98 -36.19 15.90
C LYS A 381 27.35 -36.84 14.69
N GLU A 382 27.32 -38.17 14.63
CA GLU A 382 26.73 -38.93 13.51
C GLU A 382 25.22 -38.68 13.35
N LEU A 383 24.50 -38.56 14.47
CA LEU A 383 23.04 -38.34 14.50
C LEU A 383 22.64 -36.85 14.50
N GLY A 384 23.62 -35.94 14.50
CA GLY A 384 23.40 -34.49 14.48
C GLY A 384 22.72 -33.95 15.75
N PHE A 385 23.16 -34.39 16.92
CA PHE A 385 22.72 -33.91 18.25
C PHE A 385 23.72 -32.95 18.92
N VAL A 386 24.90 -32.74 18.34
CA VAL A 386 25.91 -31.80 18.89
C VAL A 386 25.36 -30.38 19.00
N GLU A 387 24.75 -29.88 17.92
CA GLU A 387 24.11 -28.56 17.89
C GLU A 387 22.98 -28.42 18.93
N VAL A 388 22.21 -29.51 19.14
CA VAL A 388 21.13 -29.54 20.13
C VAL A 388 21.67 -29.39 21.56
N PHE A 389 22.83 -29.98 21.85
CA PHE A 389 23.50 -29.86 23.15
C PHE A 389 24.12 -28.46 23.35
N GLU A 390 24.78 -27.91 22.33
CA GLU A 390 25.34 -26.55 22.39
C GLU A 390 24.26 -25.51 22.63
N ASN A 391 23.10 -25.64 21.98
CA ASN A 391 21.96 -24.76 22.17
C ASN A 391 21.33 -24.89 23.57
N ALA A 392 21.29 -26.10 24.14
CA ALA A 392 20.82 -26.32 25.51
C ALA A 392 21.70 -25.58 26.53
N ASN A 393 23.04 -25.68 26.41
CA ASN A 393 23.97 -25.03 27.33
C ASN A 393 23.90 -23.49 27.23
N LYS A 394 23.77 -22.94 26.01
CA LYS A 394 23.58 -21.49 25.84
C LYS A 394 22.26 -21.02 26.47
N GLY A 395 21.20 -21.81 26.32
CA GLY A 395 19.90 -21.52 26.92
C GLY A 395 19.92 -21.47 28.45
N ASP A 396 20.81 -22.24 29.11
CA ASP A 396 20.95 -22.19 30.57
C ASP A 396 21.51 -20.86 31.08
N GLU A 397 22.50 -20.29 30.40
CA GLU A 397 23.05 -18.96 30.73
C GLU A 397 22.00 -17.85 30.57
N GLU A 398 21.18 -17.95 29.52
CA GLU A 398 20.07 -17.01 29.26
C GLU A 398 18.93 -17.17 30.27
N THR A 399 18.63 -18.41 30.69
CA THR A 399 17.57 -18.72 31.67
C THR A 399 17.90 -18.15 33.05
N GLU A 400 19.17 -18.12 33.46
CA GLU A 400 19.59 -17.48 34.71
C GLU A 400 19.29 -15.98 34.72
N GLY A 401 19.66 -15.26 33.65
CA GLY A 401 19.35 -13.83 33.52
C GLY A 401 17.86 -13.54 33.44
N LEU A 402 17.08 -14.45 32.82
CA LEU A 402 15.63 -14.32 32.76
C LEU A 402 14.98 -14.54 34.13
N ASN A 403 15.42 -15.52 34.92
CA ASN A 403 14.94 -15.75 36.29
C ASN A 403 15.22 -14.55 37.21
N ASP A 404 16.39 -13.92 37.07
CA ASP A 404 16.70 -12.68 37.79
C ASP A 404 15.74 -11.54 37.42
N THR A 405 15.37 -11.44 36.13
CA THR A 405 14.40 -10.45 35.65
C THR A 405 12.99 -10.75 36.20
N ILE A 406 12.56 -12.01 36.18
CA ILE A 406 11.25 -12.43 36.71
C ILE A 406 11.13 -12.08 38.20
N LYS A 407 12.18 -12.36 38.97
CA LYS A 407 12.18 -12.17 40.42
C LYS A 407 12.36 -10.71 40.83
N ASN A 408 13.34 -10.02 40.26
CA ASN A 408 13.74 -8.70 40.73
C ASN A 408 12.97 -7.58 40.03
N THR A 409 12.57 -7.78 38.77
CA THR A 409 11.89 -6.78 37.96
C THR A 409 10.38 -7.00 37.96
N LEU A 410 9.92 -8.20 37.61
CA LEU A 410 8.48 -8.53 37.54
C LEU A 410 7.88 -8.87 38.91
N LYS A 411 8.71 -9.14 39.92
CA LYS A 411 8.30 -9.52 41.29
C LYS A 411 7.36 -10.73 41.33
N LEU A 412 7.57 -11.68 40.42
CA LEU A 412 6.79 -12.92 40.34
C LEU A 412 7.57 -14.09 40.95
N ASP A 413 6.88 -14.97 41.68
CA ASP A 413 7.45 -16.19 42.25
C ASP A 413 7.40 -17.35 41.25
N ILE A 414 8.02 -17.15 40.09
CA ILE A 414 8.11 -18.14 39.01
C ILE A 414 9.58 -18.37 38.70
N ASN A 415 10.01 -19.63 38.74
CA ASN A 415 11.36 -20.04 38.39
C ASN A 415 11.32 -20.97 37.18
N LEU A 416 12.01 -20.58 36.11
CA LEU A 416 12.20 -21.37 34.91
C LEU A 416 13.30 -22.42 35.15
N PRO A 417 13.09 -23.69 34.76
CA PRO A 417 14.07 -24.75 34.96
C PRO A 417 15.22 -24.64 33.95
N LYS A 418 16.40 -25.16 34.32
CA LYS A 418 17.51 -25.36 33.37
C LYS A 418 17.16 -26.44 32.33
N GLN A 419 17.79 -26.38 31.16
CA GLN A 419 17.62 -27.28 30.04
C GLN A 419 18.35 -28.61 30.29
N ASP A 420 17.75 -29.51 31.08
CA ASP A 420 18.33 -30.81 31.47
C ASP A 420 17.88 -31.99 30.61
N TYR A 421 17.55 -31.75 29.33
CA TYR A 421 17.01 -32.77 28.42
C TYR A 421 18.07 -33.47 27.56
N ILE A 422 19.33 -32.99 27.54
CA ILE A 422 20.42 -33.60 26.76
C ILE A 422 21.77 -33.49 27.45
N ARG A 423 22.58 -34.56 27.38
CA ARG A 423 23.93 -34.63 27.93
C ARG A 423 24.87 -35.42 27.03
N LEU A 424 26.05 -34.87 26.75
CA LEU A 424 27.15 -35.60 26.11
C LEU A 424 28.04 -36.28 27.15
N THR A 425 28.58 -37.44 26.79
CA THR A 425 29.52 -38.19 27.62
C THR A 425 30.65 -38.80 26.80
N LYS A 426 31.85 -38.85 27.39
CA LYS A 426 33.02 -39.55 26.86
C LYS A 426 32.92 -41.06 27.05
N SER A 427 32.11 -41.51 28.00
CA SER A 427 31.80 -42.92 28.22
C SER A 427 30.92 -43.46 27.08
N LYS A 428 31.00 -44.76 26.79
CA LYS A 428 30.12 -45.43 25.82
C LYS A 428 28.74 -45.69 26.43
N GLU A 429 28.06 -44.65 26.87
CA GLU A 429 26.74 -44.75 27.50
C GLU A 429 25.69 -44.10 26.61
N LEU A 430 24.81 -44.94 26.06
CA LEU A 430 23.46 -44.60 25.62
C LEU A 430 22.57 -45.52 26.45
N LYS A 431 21.73 -45.00 27.36
CA LYS A 431 20.79 -45.86 28.12
C LYS A 431 19.59 -46.24 27.24
N TRP A 432 19.87 -47.05 26.23
CA TRP A 432 18.94 -47.95 25.55
C TRP A 432 19.81 -49.03 24.89
N GLU A 433 19.71 -50.27 25.37
CA GLU A 433 20.68 -51.32 25.02
C GLU A 433 20.44 -51.84 23.59
N ASN A 434 21.27 -51.41 22.64
CA ASN A 434 21.38 -52.00 21.31
C ASN A 434 22.32 -53.21 21.36
N LYS A 435 21.87 -54.37 20.88
CA LYS A 435 22.63 -55.63 20.94
C LYS A 435 23.59 -55.84 19.76
N ASP A 436 23.49 -55.01 18.71
CA ASP A 436 24.39 -55.07 17.56
C ASP A 436 25.62 -54.16 17.79
N LYS A 437 26.82 -54.70 17.54
CA LYS A 437 28.11 -54.03 17.73
C LYS A 437 28.58 -53.24 16.50
N LYS A 438 27.89 -53.35 15.36
CA LYS A 438 28.29 -52.72 14.09
C LYS A 438 27.35 -51.62 13.62
N GLU A 439 26.03 -51.76 13.83
CA GLU A 439 25.04 -50.80 13.35
C GLU A 439 23.98 -50.46 14.42
N LEU A 440 23.45 -49.23 14.37
CA LEU A 440 22.33 -48.81 15.21
C LEU A 440 21.03 -49.38 14.64
N SER A 441 20.24 -50.08 15.45
CA SER A 441 18.94 -50.62 15.01
C SER A 441 18.03 -49.51 14.45
N SER A 442 17.38 -49.77 13.31
CA SER A 442 16.43 -48.84 12.67
C SER A 442 15.30 -48.39 13.61
N THR A 443 14.88 -49.23 14.55
CA THR A 443 13.88 -48.89 15.58
C THR A 443 14.38 -47.82 16.54
N ILE A 444 15.65 -47.90 16.95
CA ILE A 444 16.28 -46.90 17.82
C ILE A 444 16.47 -45.60 17.04
N THR A 445 16.88 -45.69 15.77
CA THR A 445 17.01 -44.53 14.89
C THR A 445 15.67 -43.81 14.71
N LEU A 446 14.57 -44.53 14.47
CA LEU A 446 13.24 -43.97 14.34
C LEU A 446 12.75 -43.31 15.63
N ALA A 447 12.99 -43.94 16.78
CA ALA A 447 12.63 -43.39 18.08
C ALA A 447 13.42 -42.10 18.39
N LEU A 448 14.72 -42.07 18.09
CA LEU A 448 15.56 -40.88 18.24
C LEU A 448 15.16 -39.76 17.26
N GLN A 449 14.79 -40.09 16.02
CA GLN A 449 14.29 -39.12 15.04
C GLN A 449 12.93 -38.53 15.45
N THR A 450 12.03 -39.35 15.98
CA THR A 450 10.73 -38.91 16.50
C THR A 450 10.92 -38.00 17.72
N TRP A 451 11.80 -38.39 18.64
CA TRP A 451 12.16 -37.58 19.80
C TRP A 451 12.81 -36.24 19.39
N LYS A 452 13.74 -36.26 18.42
CA LYS A 452 14.33 -35.04 17.83
C LYS A 452 13.27 -34.12 17.23
N THR A 453 12.27 -34.67 16.55
CA THR A 453 11.16 -33.90 15.97
C THR A 453 10.29 -33.27 17.06
N MET A 454 10.03 -33.99 18.14
CA MET A 454 9.30 -33.46 19.30
C MET A 454 10.08 -32.34 20.00
N LEU A 455 11.40 -32.47 20.17
CA LEU A 455 12.24 -31.38 20.70
C LEU A 455 12.18 -30.14 19.81
N HIS A 456 12.20 -30.30 18.49
CA HIS A 456 12.05 -29.19 17.56
C HIS A 456 10.70 -28.47 17.71
N PHE A 457 9.62 -29.23 17.90
CA PHE A 457 8.30 -28.68 18.18
C PHE A 457 8.30 -27.88 19.50
N LEU A 458 8.82 -28.46 20.58
CA LEU A 458 8.89 -27.80 21.89
C LEU A 458 9.77 -26.55 21.86
N ASN A 459 10.88 -26.57 21.11
CA ASN A 459 11.72 -25.39 20.86
C ASN A 459 10.95 -24.28 20.13
N LYS A 460 10.09 -24.62 19.16
CA LYS A 460 9.25 -23.62 18.49
C LYS A 460 8.22 -23.00 19.43
N GLU A 461 7.60 -23.81 20.26
CA GLU A 461 6.64 -23.33 21.27
C GLU A 461 7.32 -22.43 22.31
N GLU A 462 8.50 -22.82 22.81
CA GLU A 462 9.33 -22.00 23.69
C GLU A 462 9.67 -20.65 23.06
N ASN A 463 10.17 -20.64 21.81
CA ASN A 463 10.46 -19.41 21.08
C ASN A 463 9.22 -18.51 20.88
N ARG A 464 8.04 -19.11 20.66
CA ARG A 464 6.79 -18.35 20.56
C ARG A 464 6.51 -17.60 21.85
N TYR A 465 6.61 -18.26 23.00
CA TYR A 465 6.38 -17.62 24.30
C TYR A 465 7.47 -16.61 24.68
N LEU A 466 8.73 -16.83 24.28
CA LEU A 466 9.81 -15.84 24.46
C LEU A 466 9.56 -14.57 23.62
N VAL A 467 9.07 -14.71 22.38
CA VAL A 467 8.67 -13.56 21.55
C VAL A 467 7.48 -12.83 22.15
N GLU A 468 6.47 -13.56 22.63
CA GLU A 468 5.31 -12.97 23.31
C GLU A 468 5.71 -12.21 24.58
N LEU A 469 6.61 -12.78 25.39
CA LEU A 469 7.15 -12.13 26.58
C LEU A 469 7.93 -10.87 26.23
N ARG A 470 8.79 -10.92 25.20
CA ARG A 470 9.54 -9.74 24.71
C ARG A 470 8.61 -8.62 24.25
N ASP A 471 7.61 -8.96 23.45
CA ASP A 471 6.69 -7.98 22.87
C ASP A 471 5.79 -7.33 23.95
N LYS A 472 5.59 -8.01 25.08
CA LYS A 472 4.96 -7.44 26.28
C LYS A 472 5.92 -6.58 27.11
N LEU A 473 7.17 -7.02 27.31
CA LEU A 473 8.17 -6.29 28.10
C LEU A 473 8.62 -4.97 27.47
N LEU A 474 8.77 -4.92 26.14
CA LEU A 474 9.35 -3.76 25.44
C LEU A 474 8.54 -2.45 25.65
N PRO A 475 7.21 -2.43 25.45
CA PRO A 475 6.41 -1.24 25.71
C PRO A 475 6.46 -0.80 27.18
N ASP A 476 6.32 -1.72 28.12
CA ASP A 476 6.31 -1.43 29.56
C ASP A 476 7.67 -0.85 30.03
N LEU A 477 8.78 -1.30 29.43
CA LEU A 477 10.12 -0.73 29.63
C LEU A 477 10.25 0.68 29.05
N MET A 478 9.73 0.90 27.84
CA MET A 478 9.80 2.19 27.14
C MET A 478 8.91 3.26 27.81
N ASN A 479 7.80 2.84 28.41
CA ASN A 479 6.86 3.69 29.11
C ASN A 479 7.23 3.93 30.58
N GLY A 480 8.28 3.25 31.08
CA GLY A 480 8.76 3.38 32.46
C GLY A 480 7.90 2.70 33.52
N GLU A 481 6.96 1.83 33.11
CA GLU A 481 6.17 1.00 34.02
C GLU A 481 7.03 -0.10 34.67
N ILE A 482 8.11 -0.49 33.98
CA ILE A 482 9.13 -1.40 34.47
C ILE A 482 10.47 -0.66 34.60
N ASP A 483 10.99 -0.58 35.82
CA ASP A 483 12.28 0.03 36.12
C ASP A 483 13.40 -1.02 36.23
N VAL A 484 14.40 -0.90 35.37
CA VAL A 484 15.60 -1.75 35.32
C VAL A 484 16.86 -1.06 35.88
N SER A 485 16.73 0.13 36.45
CA SER A 485 17.87 0.92 36.99
C SER A 485 18.61 0.24 38.15
N GLY A 486 18.02 -0.79 38.76
CA GLY A 486 18.65 -1.65 39.77
C GLY A 486 19.44 -2.85 39.24
N ILE A 487 19.43 -3.12 37.93
CA ILE A 487 20.10 -4.29 37.33
C ILE A 487 21.53 -3.91 36.96
N ASN A 488 22.49 -4.46 37.70
CA ASN A 488 23.92 -4.26 37.46
C ASN A 488 24.38 -5.11 36.25
N ILE A 489 24.14 -4.63 35.03
CA ILE A 489 24.65 -5.27 33.82
C ILE A 489 26.16 -4.98 33.72
N GLN A 490 26.98 -5.79 34.39
CA GLN A 490 28.40 -5.88 34.05
C GLN A 490 28.52 -6.50 32.65
N ARG A 491 28.63 -5.63 31.63
CA ARG A 491 29.14 -6.01 30.31
C ARG A 491 30.56 -6.55 30.48
N LYS A 492 30.73 -7.88 30.53
CA LYS A 492 31.99 -8.53 30.15
C LYS A 492 32.14 -8.44 28.63
N ILE A 493 32.58 -7.29 28.15
CA ILE A 493 33.25 -7.22 26.84
C ILE A 493 34.62 -7.86 27.08
N GLY A 494 34.75 -9.12 26.66
CA GLY A 494 36.05 -9.78 26.63
C GLY A 494 36.88 -9.22 25.48
N ASP A 495 37.92 -8.47 25.84
CA ASP A 495 39.06 -8.23 24.98
C ASP A 495 39.62 -9.57 24.47
N LYS A 496 39.61 -9.74 23.15
CA LYS A 496 40.60 -10.55 22.45
C LYS A 496 41.01 -9.82 21.17
N MET A 497 42.14 -9.12 21.28
CA MET A 497 43.15 -9.05 20.21
C MET A 497 43.63 -10.46 19.87
#